data_AF-A0A401ZNL8-F1
#
_entry.id   AF-A0A401ZNL8-F1
#
_cell.length_a   1.000
_cell.length_b   1.000
_cell.length_c   1.000
_cell.angle_alpha   90.00
_cell.angle_beta   90.00
_cell.angle_gamma   90.00
#
_symmetry.space_group_name_H-M   'P 1'
#
loop_
_entity.id
_entity.type
_entity.pdbx_description
1 polymer ?
#
loop_
_entity_poly.entity_id
_entity_poly.type
_entity_poly.pdbx_seq_one_letter_code
_entity_poly.pdbx_strand_id
1 'polypeptide(L)'
;MLFDKVGLSEPPTPEPESLEQRIERASTQVGFFWIIACGCARALVANKLPLFYSSLLDLERALGEVKAALRGEHAPYLKSINQPLHSTAEQCVVILRGLCDEMQGVMAQVAQLGGYVPTAPRSLVEMRLALLSLED
;
A
#
# COMPACT_ATOMS: atom_id res chain seq x y z
N MET A 1 0.55 -23.05 -37.49
CA MET A 1 1.19 -21.78 -37.09
C MET A 1 0.10 -20.71 -37.11
N LEU A 2 -0.35 -20.25 -35.94
CA LEU A 2 -1.62 -19.52 -35.79
C LEU A 2 -1.42 -18.06 -35.35
N PHE A 3 -0.23 -17.48 -35.58
CA PHE A 3 0.12 -16.13 -35.13
C PHE A 3 0.84 -15.26 -36.17
N ASP A 4 0.85 -15.63 -37.46
CA ASP A 4 1.65 -14.92 -38.46
C ASP A 4 1.02 -13.66 -39.07
N LYS A 5 -0.22 -13.29 -38.75
CA LYS A 5 -0.86 -12.11 -39.39
C LYS A 5 -1.90 -11.42 -38.51
N VAL A 6 -1.45 -10.59 -37.59
CA VAL A 6 -2.17 -9.34 -37.29
C VAL A 6 -1.10 -8.27 -37.15
N GLY A 7 -1.07 -7.32 -38.08
CA GLY A 7 -0.24 -6.13 -38.01
C GLY A 7 -0.70 -5.22 -36.88
N LEU A 8 -0.58 -5.70 -35.65
CA LEU A 8 -0.73 -4.90 -34.45
C LEU A 8 0.47 -3.97 -34.45
N SER A 9 0.22 -2.68 -34.66
CA SER A 9 1.19 -1.65 -34.35
C SER A 9 1.72 -1.92 -32.95
N GLU A 10 3.04 -1.91 -32.77
CA GLU A 10 3.63 -2.01 -31.44
C GLU A 10 2.93 -0.98 -30.54
N PRO A 11 2.45 -1.39 -29.35
CA PRO A 11 1.80 -0.45 -28.45
C PRO A 11 2.77 0.71 -28.22
N PRO A 12 2.29 1.96 -28.29
CA PRO A 12 3.16 3.12 -28.09
C PRO A 12 3.88 2.97 -26.76
N THR A 13 5.19 3.25 -26.76
CA THR A 13 5.97 3.23 -25.52
C THR A 13 5.31 4.22 -24.56
N PRO A 14 4.95 3.80 -23.33
CA PRO A 14 4.32 4.70 -22.37
C PRO A 14 5.21 5.92 -22.16
N GLU A 15 4.64 7.11 -22.30
CA GLU A 15 5.37 8.32 -21.96
C GLU A 15 5.68 8.31 -20.45
N PRO A 16 6.91 8.72 -20.05
CA PRO A 16 7.24 8.85 -18.65
C PRO A 16 6.25 9.81 -17.96
N GLU A 17 5.79 9.45 -16.76
CA GLU A 17 4.93 10.33 -15.97
C GLU A 17 5.61 11.67 -15.69
N SER A 18 4.85 12.76 -15.77
CA SER A 18 5.33 14.07 -15.34
C SER A 18 5.59 14.10 -13.84
N LEU A 19 6.39 15.06 -13.38
CA LEU A 19 6.65 15.25 -11.95
C LEU A 19 5.35 15.47 -11.16
N GLU A 20 4.43 16.28 -11.70
CA GLU A 20 3.12 16.55 -11.08
C GLU A 20 2.28 15.27 -10.94
N GLN A 21 2.22 14.45 -11.99
CA GLN A 21 1.50 13.17 -11.97
C GLN A 21 2.08 12.22 -10.91
N ARG A 22 3.41 12.18 -10.77
CA ARG A 22 4.07 11.37 -9.75
C ARG A 22 3.75 11.84 -8.33
N ILE A 23 3.74 13.16 -8.11
CA ILE A 23 3.41 13.76 -6.82
C ILE A 23 1.95 13.44 -6.45
N GLU A 24 1.03 13.60 -7.39
CA GLU A 24 -0.39 13.30 -7.20
C GLU A 24 -0.61 11.81 -6.90
N ARG A 25 0.01 10.92 -7.68
CA ARG A 25 -0.06 9.47 -7.47
C ARG A 25 0.48 9.08 -6.10
N ALA A 26 1.67 9.58 -5.72
CA ALA A 26 2.24 9.32 -4.41
C ALA A 26 1.32 9.81 -3.27
N SER A 27 0.80 11.03 -3.37
CA SER A 27 -0.09 11.62 -2.37
C SER A 27 -1.38 10.83 -2.21
N THR A 28 -1.98 10.42 -3.33
CA THR A 28 -3.20 9.61 -3.36
C THR A 28 -2.99 8.25 -2.70
N GLN A 29 -1.86 7.60 -3.01
CA GLN A 29 -1.55 6.27 -2.47
C GLN A 29 -1.18 6.31 -0.98
N VAL A 30 -0.53 7.39 -0.51
CA VAL A 30 -0.35 7.62 0.93
C VAL A 30 -1.71 7.75 1.63
N GLY A 31 -2.62 8.55 1.10
CA GLY A 31 -3.97 8.71 1.66
C GLY A 31 -4.76 7.39 1.68
N PHE A 32 -4.77 6.69 0.55
CA PHE A 32 -5.40 5.38 0.41
C PHE A 32 -4.84 4.36 1.40
N PHE A 33 -3.51 4.26 1.52
CA PHE A 33 -2.85 3.36 2.46
C PHE A 33 -3.38 3.54 3.88
N TRP A 34 -3.44 4.78 4.39
CA TRP A 34 -3.85 5.01 5.78
C TRP A 34 -5.33 4.72 6.02
N ILE A 35 -6.20 4.93 5.03
CA ILE A 35 -7.60 4.54 5.08
C ILE A 35 -7.71 3.01 5.20
N ILE A 36 -7.00 2.28 4.34
CA ILE A 36 -7.02 0.82 4.35
C ILE A 36 -6.37 0.27 5.62
N ALA A 37 -5.30 0.87 6.15
CA ALA A 37 -4.62 0.41 7.35
C ALA A 37 -5.54 0.45 8.57
N CYS A 38 -6.37 1.50 8.67
CA CYS A 38 -7.40 1.60 9.69
C CYS A 38 -8.49 0.52 9.51
N GLY A 39 -8.92 0.25 8.27
CA GLY A 39 -9.83 -0.86 7.94
C GLY A 39 -9.26 -2.23 8.28
N CYS A 40 -7.96 -2.43 8.03
CA CYS A 40 -7.20 -3.63 8.31
C CYS A 40 -7.14 -3.90 9.82
N ALA A 41 -6.84 -2.88 10.63
CA ALA A 41 -6.89 -2.98 12.09
C ALA A 41 -8.30 -3.33 12.61
N ARG A 42 -9.35 -2.73 12.04
CA ARG A 42 -10.75 -3.08 12.38
C ARG A 42 -11.10 -4.52 12.02
N ALA A 43 -10.59 -5.04 10.91
CA ALA A 43 -10.80 -6.41 10.51
C ALA A 43 -10.16 -7.39 11.49
N LEU A 44 -8.97 -7.08 12.02
CA LEU A 44 -8.33 -7.89 13.07
C LEU A 44 -9.16 -7.91 14.35
N VAL A 45 -9.58 -6.75 14.86
CA VAL A 45 -10.43 -6.67 16.06
C VAL A 45 -11.72 -7.47 15.88
N ALA A 46 -12.32 -7.42 14.69
CA ALA A 46 -13.54 -8.19 14.41
C ALA A 46 -13.29 -9.67 14.08
N ASN A 47 -12.06 -10.19 14.22
CA ASN A 47 -11.64 -11.53 13.82
C ASN A 47 -11.99 -11.91 12.36
N LYS A 48 -11.98 -10.93 11.45
CA LYS A 48 -12.26 -11.10 10.02
C LYS A 48 -10.96 -11.31 9.24
N LEU A 49 -10.27 -12.41 9.51
CA LEU A 49 -8.96 -12.70 8.92
C LEU A 49 -8.91 -12.64 7.38
N PRO A 50 -9.90 -13.15 6.61
CA PRO A 50 -9.87 -13.02 5.16
C PRO A 50 -9.85 -11.56 4.68
N LEU A 51 -10.62 -10.69 5.36
CA LEU A 51 -10.65 -9.26 5.06
C LEU A 51 -9.35 -8.57 5.46
N PHE A 52 -8.76 -8.97 6.60
CA PHE A 52 -7.45 -8.49 7.01
C PHE A 52 -6.40 -8.78 5.93
N TYR A 53 -6.30 -10.03 5.47
CA TYR A 53 -5.34 -10.43 4.44
C TYR A 53 -5.58 -9.71 3.12
N SER A 54 -6.83 -9.58 2.66
CA SER A 54 -7.11 -8.82 1.43
C SER A 54 -6.67 -7.35 1.56
N SER A 55 -6.92 -6.71 2.70
CA SER A 55 -6.47 -5.35 2.94
C SER A 55 -4.95 -5.25 3.05
N LEU A 56 -4.28 -6.27 3.57
CA LEU A 56 -2.83 -6.31 3.68
C LEU A 56 -2.15 -6.28 2.30
N LEU A 57 -2.74 -6.95 1.30
CA LEU A 57 -2.30 -6.87 -0.10
C LEU A 57 -2.46 -5.47 -0.68
N ASP A 58 -3.58 -4.82 -0.39
CA ASP A 58 -3.84 -3.45 -0.83
C ASP A 58 -2.83 -2.46 -0.24
N LEU A 59 -2.41 -2.68 1.02
CA LEU A 59 -1.38 -1.87 1.69
C LEU A 59 0.00 -2.05 1.05
N GLU A 60 0.42 -3.29 0.77
CA GLU A 60 1.68 -3.56 0.08
C GLU A 60 1.72 -2.92 -1.31
N ARG A 61 0.61 -3.05 -2.05
CA ARG A 61 0.47 -2.42 -3.36
C ARG A 61 0.59 -0.90 -3.25
N ALA A 62 -0.15 -0.27 -2.34
CA ALA A 62 -0.08 1.18 -2.15
C ALA A 62 1.33 1.66 -1.75
N LEU A 63 2.02 0.91 -0.88
CA LEU A 63 3.41 1.19 -0.52
C LEU A 63 4.36 1.05 -1.72
N GLY A 64 4.18 0.00 -2.52
CA GLY A 64 4.93 -0.21 -3.76
C GLY A 64 4.73 0.92 -4.77
N GLU A 65 3.49 1.38 -4.94
CA GLU A 65 3.13 2.52 -5.79
C GLU A 65 3.81 3.82 -5.33
N VAL A 66 3.78 4.14 -4.03
CA VAL A 66 4.47 5.31 -3.49
C VAL A 66 5.97 5.21 -3.75
N LYS A 67 6.59 4.07 -3.44
CA LYS A 67 8.03 3.85 -3.67
C LYS A 67 8.40 3.98 -5.15
N ALA A 68 7.56 3.49 -6.07
CA ALA A 68 7.77 3.63 -7.51
C ALA A 68 7.65 5.08 -7.99
N ALA A 69 6.61 5.79 -7.56
CA ALA A 69 6.42 7.21 -7.87
C ALA A 69 7.60 8.08 -7.40
N LEU A 70 8.14 7.79 -6.20
CA LEU A 70 9.34 8.44 -5.68
C LEU A 70 10.57 8.21 -6.57
N ARG A 71 10.73 7.02 -7.14
CA ARG A 71 11.82 6.70 -8.09
C ARG A 71 11.58 7.19 -9.52
N GLY A 72 10.36 7.62 -9.85
CA GLY A 72 9.98 7.97 -11.22
C GLY A 72 9.71 6.76 -12.10
N GLU A 73 9.36 5.65 -11.47
CA GLU A 73 8.98 4.41 -12.12
C GLU A 73 7.46 4.28 -12.12
N HIS A 74 6.92 3.57 -13.12
CA HIS A 74 5.53 3.14 -13.07
C HIS A 74 5.31 2.10 -11.96
N ALA A 75 4.04 1.95 -11.58
CA ALA A 75 3.57 0.88 -10.72
C ALA A 75 4.19 -0.48 -11.08
N PRO A 76 4.89 -1.15 -10.15
CA PRO A 76 5.34 -2.51 -10.41
C PRO A 76 4.11 -3.41 -10.52
N TYR A 77 4.02 -4.18 -11.61
CA TYR A 77 3.08 -5.30 -11.67
C TYR A 77 3.53 -6.32 -10.60
N LEU A 78 2.74 -6.47 -9.54
CA LEU A 78 3.05 -7.39 -8.44
C LEU A 78 3.08 -8.82 -8.98
N LYS A 79 4.29 -9.33 -9.27
CA LYS A 79 4.51 -10.65 -9.87
C LYS A 79 4.30 -11.81 -8.88
N SER A 80 4.43 -11.53 -7.58
CA SER A 80 4.18 -12.50 -6.51
C SER A 80 3.94 -11.77 -5.20
N ILE A 81 2.82 -12.04 -4.55
CA ILE A 81 2.62 -11.71 -3.15
C ILE A 81 3.15 -12.89 -2.35
N ASN A 82 4.32 -12.74 -1.74
CA ASN A 82 4.89 -13.74 -0.83
C ASN A 82 4.63 -13.34 0.61
N GLN A 83 3.38 -13.01 0.96
CA GLN A 83 3.04 -12.79 2.36
C GLN A 83 2.92 -14.14 3.05
N PRO A 84 3.71 -14.40 4.12
CA PRO A 84 3.47 -15.56 4.95
C PRO A 84 2.06 -15.43 5.53
N LEU A 85 1.30 -16.52 5.54
CA LEU A 85 0.07 -16.57 6.31
C LEU A 85 0.44 -16.75 7.78
N HIS A 86 0.06 -15.78 8.60
CA HIS A 86 0.31 -15.78 10.02
C HIS A 86 -0.91 -16.32 10.79
N SER A 87 -0.64 -17.15 11.79
CA SER A 87 -1.70 -17.89 12.50
C SER A 87 -2.13 -17.21 13.80
N THR A 88 -1.49 -16.11 14.20
CA THR A 88 -1.74 -15.44 15.49
C THR A 88 -2.05 -13.95 15.32
N ALA A 89 -2.89 -13.41 16.19
CA ALA A 89 -3.24 -11.99 16.20
C ALA A 89 -1.99 -11.10 16.40
N GLU A 90 -1.06 -11.54 17.25
CA GLU A 90 0.21 -10.84 17.49
C GLU A 90 1.04 -10.71 16.22
N GLN A 91 1.19 -11.79 15.46
CA GLN A 91 1.93 -11.75 14.19
C GLN A 91 1.24 -10.82 13.18
N CYS A 92 -0.10 -10.87 13.08
CA CYS A 92 -0.85 -9.96 12.22
C CYS A 92 -0.65 -8.48 12.60
N VAL A 93 -0.63 -8.17 13.90
CA VAL A 93 -0.34 -6.82 14.42
C VAL A 93 1.07 -6.37 14.04
N VAL A 94 2.07 -7.25 14.21
CA VAL A 94 3.46 -6.95 13.88
C VAL A 94 3.62 -6.58 12.40
N ILE A 95 2.97 -7.30 11.49
CA ILE A 95 3.10 -7.04 10.05
C ILE A 95 2.40 -5.75 9.65
N LEU A 96 1.20 -5.51 10.18
CA LEU A 96 0.50 -4.25 9.91
C LEU A 96 1.33 -3.06 10.40
N ARG A 97 1.95 -3.17 11.59
CA ARG A 97 2.87 -2.15 12.10
C ARG A 97 4.10 -1.97 11.21
N GLY A 98 4.70 -3.07 10.75
CA GLY A 98 5.84 -3.03 9.81
C GLY A 98 5.52 -2.26 8.52
N LEU A 99 4.36 -2.52 7.91
CA LEU A 99 3.92 -1.76 6.73
C LEU A 99 3.68 -0.29 7.06
N CYS A 100 3.13 0.02 8.24
CA CYS A 100 2.93 1.40 8.69
C CYS A 100 4.27 2.12 8.91
N ASP A 101 5.27 1.44 9.49
CA ASP A 101 6.64 1.96 9.67
C ASP A 101 7.26 2.30 8.30
N GLU A 102 7.15 1.39 7.33
CA GLU A 102 7.66 1.63 5.99
C GLU A 102 6.97 2.79 5.28
N MET A 103 5.63 2.89 5.38
CA MET A 103 4.90 4.02 4.81
C MET A 103 5.30 5.35 5.47
N GLN A 104 5.43 5.38 6.80
CA GLN A 104 5.93 6.58 7.50
C GLN A 104 7.33 6.97 7.04
N GLY A 105 8.21 5.99 6.80
CA GLY A 105 9.56 6.23 6.30
C GLY A 105 9.61 6.92 4.94
N VAL A 106 8.62 6.69 4.07
CA VAL A 106 8.57 7.31 2.73
C VAL A 106 7.78 8.62 2.69
N MET A 107 6.91 8.89 3.66
CA MET A 107 6.09 10.12 3.70
C MET A 107 6.93 11.41 3.68
N ALA A 108 8.09 11.44 4.36
CA ALA A 108 8.96 12.62 4.34
C ALA A 108 9.45 12.96 2.92
N GLN A 109 9.75 11.95 2.10
CA GLN A 109 10.17 12.15 0.71
C GLN A 109 9.01 12.63 -0.17
N VAL A 110 7.80 12.11 0.05
CA VAL A 110 6.60 12.59 -0.64
C VAL A 110 6.37 14.08 -0.35
N ALA A 111 6.48 14.49 0.92
CA ALA A 111 6.35 15.89 1.31
C ALA A 111 7.45 16.78 0.70
N GLN A 112 8.70 16.31 0.65
CA GLN A 112 9.81 17.04 0.02
C GLN A 112 9.60 17.27 -1.49
N LEU A 113 8.90 16.36 -2.18
CA LEU A 113 8.51 16.54 -3.57
C LEU A 113 7.29 17.47 -3.75
N GLY A 114 6.74 18.03 -2.66
CA GLY A 114 5.53 18.87 -2.70
C GLY A 114 4.22 18.07 -2.64
N GLY A 115 4.28 16.77 -2.34
CA GLY A 115 3.12 15.93 -2.16
C GLY A 115 2.43 16.10 -0.81
N TYR A 116 1.17 15.71 -0.75
CA TYR A 116 0.39 15.73 0.48
C TYR A 116 0.66 14.47 1.33
N VAL A 117 0.82 14.66 2.63
CA VAL A 117 0.88 13.59 3.63
C VAL A 117 -0.02 13.93 4.82
N PRO A 118 -0.82 12.97 5.32
CA PRO A 118 -1.67 13.21 6.48
C PRO A 118 -0.83 13.40 7.76
N THR A 119 -1.36 14.18 8.71
CA THR A 119 -0.71 14.41 10.01
C THR A 119 -1.02 13.26 10.97
N ALA A 120 0.03 12.65 11.52
CA ALA A 120 -0.05 11.58 12.53
C ALA A 120 -1.03 10.42 12.21
N PRO A 121 -1.08 9.88 10.96
CA PRO A 121 -2.11 8.93 10.55
C PRO A 121 -2.05 7.59 11.30
N ARG A 122 -0.85 7.18 11.74
CA ARG A 122 -0.64 5.95 12.52
C ARG A 122 -1.42 5.92 13.84
N SER A 123 -1.67 7.08 14.45
CA SER A 123 -2.38 7.16 15.74
C SER A 123 -3.77 6.49 15.67
N LEU A 124 -4.46 6.63 14.54
CA LEU A 124 -5.76 6.01 14.31
C LEU A 124 -5.67 4.49 14.20
N VAL A 125 -4.61 3.97 13.59
CA VAL A 125 -4.36 2.52 13.47
C VAL A 125 -4.05 1.92 14.85
N GLU A 126 -3.13 2.54 15.60
CA GLU A 126 -2.74 2.05 16.93
C GLU A 126 -3.91 2.11 17.92
N MET A 127 -4.73 3.17 17.88
CA MET A 127 -5.95 3.25 18.69
C MET A 127 -6.91 2.09 18.42
N ARG A 128 -6.99 1.60 17.18
CA ARG A 128 -7.82 0.43 16.86
C ARG A 128 -7.19 -0.87 17.34
N LEU A 129 -5.88 -1.04 17.15
CA LEU A 129 -5.17 -2.23 17.58
C LEU A 129 -5.15 -2.40 19.10
N ALA A 130 -5.15 -1.30 19.85
CA ALA A 130 -5.25 -1.32 21.32
C ALA A 130 -6.54 -1.97 21.85
N LEU A 131 -7.60 -2.08 21.02
CA LEU A 131 -8.84 -2.75 21.40
C LEU A 131 -8.67 -4.28 21.51
N LEU A 132 -7.68 -4.87 20.83
CA LEU A 132 -7.40 -6.31 20.93
C LEU A 132 -6.98 -6.70 22.36
N SER A 133 -6.28 -5.80 23.07
CA SER A 133 -5.81 -6.04 24.44
C SER A 133 -6.90 -5.87 25.51
N LEU A 134 -8.12 -5.50 25.11
CA LEU A 134 -9.27 -5.31 26.01
C LEU A 134 -10.28 -6.46 25.92
N GLU A 135 -10.08 -7.40 24.99
CA GLU A 135 -10.99 -8.54 24.75
C GLU A 135 -10.46 -9.87 25.34
N ASP A 136 -9.25 -9.86 25.92
CA ASP A 136 -8.67 -10.93 26.75
C ASP A 136 -8.97 -10.70 28.25
#